data_AF-A0A955FQX1-F1
#
_entry.id   AF-A0A955FQX1-F1
#
_cell.length_a   1.000
_cell.length_b   1.000
_cell.length_c   1.000
_cell.angle_alpha   90.00
_cell.angle_beta   90.00
_cell.angle_gamma   90.00
#
_symmetry.space_group_name_H-M   'P 1'
#
loop_
_entity.id
_entity.type
_entity.pdbx_description
1 polymer ?
#
loop_
_entity_poly.entity_id
_entity_poly.type
_entity_poly.pdbx_seq_one_letter_code
_entity_poly.pdbx_strand_id
1 'polypeptide(L)'
;MAKKRRARKLNVYTNISRYSKKKKDAAQRKKAEYLATLPKNPILRLIARTHPKRVLKYWFSKKGIIMSAKIFGVLVLLGVLT
;
A
#
# COMPACT_ATOMS: atom_id res chain seq x y z
N MET A 1 -3.64 -42.73 26.24
CA MET A 1 -2.46 -42.88 25.36
C MET A 1 -1.72 -41.55 25.24
N ALA A 2 -0.51 -41.43 25.79
CA ALA A 2 0.29 -40.20 25.72
C ALA A 2 0.99 -40.06 24.36
N LYS A 3 0.76 -38.94 23.67
CA LYS A 3 1.32 -38.65 22.34
C LYS A 3 2.84 -38.43 22.45
N LYS A 4 3.64 -39.41 22.00
CA LYS A 4 5.12 -39.32 21.92
C LYS A 4 5.51 -38.05 21.15
N ARG A 5 6.08 -37.05 21.85
CA ARG A 5 6.65 -35.86 21.21
C ARG A 5 7.91 -36.30 20.44
N ARG A 6 7.82 -36.36 19.11
CA ARG A 6 8.99 -36.63 18.24
C ARG A 6 10.10 -35.62 18.56
N ALA A 7 11.29 -36.12 18.86
CA ALA A 7 12.48 -35.30 19.02
C ALA A 7 12.71 -34.53 17.70
N ARG A 8 12.66 -33.20 17.76
CA ARG A 8 12.91 -32.34 16.60
C ARG A 8 14.37 -32.50 16.19
N LYS A 9 14.65 -33.18 15.07
CA LYS A 9 15.99 -33.17 14.45
C LYS A 9 16.38 -31.72 14.15
N LEU A 10 17.29 -31.17 14.95
CA LEU A 10 17.83 -29.84 14.74
C LEU A 10 18.78 -29.90 13.53
N ASN A 11 18.29 -29.50 12.37
CA ASN A 11 19.13 -29.41 11.17
C ASN A 11 20.09 -28.20 11.32
N VAL A 12 21.40 -28.45 11.20
CA VAL A 12 22.49 -27.47 11.36
C VAL A 12 22.26 -26.23 10.47
N TYR A 13 21.69 -26.41 9.28
CA TYR A 13 21.42 -25.34 8.32
C TYR A 13 20.19 -24.47 8.63
N THR A 14 19.49 -24.73 9.74
CA THR A 14 18.35 -23.91 10.17
C THR A 14 18.76 -22.50 10.64
N ASN A 15 20.04 -22.22 10.84
CA ASN A 15 20.52 -20.89 11.21
C ASN A 15 20.37 -19.89 10.04
N ILE A 16 20.72 -20.31 8.82
CA ILE A 16 20.69 -19.46 7.62
C ILE A 16 19.24 -19.05 7.30
N SER A 17 18.31 -20.02 7.30
CA SER A 17 16.89 -19.73 7.04
C SER A 17 16.26 -18.90 8.16
N ARG A 18 16.69 -19.07 9.42
CA ARG A 18 16.27 -18.21 10.54
C ARG A 18 16.73 -16.77 10.37
N TYR A 19 17.94 -16.53 9.87
CA TYR A 19 18.44 -15.17 9.65
C TYR A 19 17.60 -14.41 8.61
N SER A 20 17.32 -15.03 7.46
CA SER A 20 16.46 -14.41 6.43
C SER A 20 15.03 -14.18 6.93
N LYS A 21 14.47 -15.11 7.71
CA LYS A 21 13.14 -14.95 8.32
C LYS A 21 13.12 -13.81 9.33
N LYS A 22 14.10 -13.73 10.23
CA LYS A 22 14.24 -12.62 11.20
C LYS A 22 14.31 -11.25 10.52
N LYS A 23 15.04 -11.12 9.41
CA LYS A 23 15.11 -9.87 8.64
C LYS A 23 13.75 -9.49 8.04
N LYS A 24 13.01 -10.47 7.50
CA LYS A 24 11.65 -10.26 6.97
C LYS A 24 10.67 -9.87 8.09
N ASP A 25 10.73 -10.56 9.22
CA ASP A 25 9.87 -10.29 10.38
C ASP A 25 10.13 -8.89 10.96
N ALA A 26 11.40 -8.47 11.05
CA ALA A 26 11.75 -7.12 11.50
C ALA A 26 11.20 -6.03 10.55
N ALA A 27 11.27 -6.25 9.24
CA ALA A 27 10.69 -5.32 8.27
C ALA A 27 9.15 -5.28 8.35
N GLN A 28 8.51 -6.42 8.58
CA GLN A 28 7.06 -6.47 8.75
C GLN A 28 6.61 -5.83 10.07
N ARG A 29 7.36 -5.97 11.16
CA ARG A 29 7.09 -5.28 12.43
C ARG A 29 7.15 -3.76 12.29
N LYS A 30 8.21 -3.24 11.67
CA LYS A 30 8.32 -1.79 11.38
C LYS A 30 7.18 -1.27 10.52
N LYS A 31 6.74 -2.05 9.53
CA LYS A 31 5.56 -1.73 8.73
C LYS A 31 4.29 -1.76 9.59
N ALA A 32 4.10 -2.76 10.44
CA ALA A 32 2.95 -2.86 11.32
C ALA A 32 2.89 -1.71 12.34
N GLU A 33 4.03 -1.30 12.89
CA GLU A 33 4.16 -0.12 13.76
C GLU A 33 3.79 1.16 13.00
N TYR A 34 4.31 1.35 11.80
CA TYR A 34 3.96 2.47 10.93
C TYR A 34 2.48 2.47 10.49
N LEU A 35 1.89 1.27 10.34
CA LEU A 35 0.47 1.12 10.04
C LEU A 35 -0.40 1.32 11.28
N ALA A 36 0.12 1.04 12.48
CA ALA A 36 -0.58 1.23 13.74
C ALA A 36 -0.63 2.71 14.16
N THR A 37 0.41 3.49 13.81
CA THR A 37 0.40 4.95 14.00
C THR A 37 -0.48 5.68 12.99
N LEU A 38 -0.89 5.02 11.90
CA LEU A 38 -1.67 5.61 10.82
C LEU A 38 -3.14 5.18 10.91
N PRO A 39 -4.13 6.08 10.67
CA PRO A 39 -5.54 5.73 10.74
C PRO A 39 -5.87 4.49 9.88
N LYS A 40 -6.63 3.55 10.47
CA LYS A 40 -6.94 2.22 9.89
C LYS A 40 -7.53 2.29 8.47
N ASN A 41 -8.16 3.40 8.11
CA ASN A 41 -8.87 3.54 6.84
C ASN A 41 -7.88 3.78 5.69
N PRO A 42 -7.85 2.91 4.66
CA PRO A 42 -6.90 3.02 3.54
C PRO A 42 -7.09 4.30 2.73
N ILE A 43 -8.31 4.84 2.71
CA ILE A 43 -8.65 6.09 2.02
C ILE A 43 -8.00 7.30 2.72
N LEU A 44 -8.08 7.36 4.06
CA LEU A 44 -7.45 8.43 4.83
C LEU A 44 -5.92 8.44 4.67
N ARG A 45 -5.30 7.26 4.48
CA ARG A 45 -3.87 7.12 4.17
C ARG A 45 -3.49 7.71 2.81
N LEU A 46 -4.34 7.50 1.80
CA LEU A 46 -4.10 8.07 0.48
C LEU A 46 -4.31 9.59 0.50
N ILE A 47 -5.39 10.07 1.11
CA ILE A 47 -5.68 11.51 1.25
C ILE A 47 -4.57 12.22 2.03
N ALA A 48 -4.09 11.63 3.12
CA ALA A 48 -2.99 12.21 3.92
C ALA A 48 -1.66 12.26 3.16
N ARG A 49 -1.44 11.31 2.23
CA ARG A 49 -0.23 11.29 1.38
C ARG A 49 -0.34 12.22 0.19
N THR A 50 -1.54 12.39 -0.36
CA THR A 50 -1.81 13.32 -1.44
C THR A 50 -1.91 14.74 -0.87
N HIS A 51 -0.87 15.55 -1.05
CA HIS A 51 -0.90 16.92 -0.58
C HIS A 51 -1.96 17.72 -1.38
N PRO A 52 -3.08 18.15 -0.77
CA PRO A 52 -4.21 18.75 -1.51
C PRO A 52 -3.78 19.99 -2.28
N LYS A 53 -2.79 20.73 -1.75
CA LYS A 53 -2.16 21.89 -2.42
C LYS A 53 -1.60 21.56 -3.81
N ARG A 54 -1.00 20.38 -3.98
CA ARG A 54 -0.41 19.96 -5.28
C ARG A 54 -1.48 19.55 -6.27
N VAL A 55 -2.53 18.88 -5.79
CA VAL A 55 -3.67 18.47 -6.60
C VAL A 55 -4.38 19.71 -7.13
N LEU A 56 -4.74 20.65 -6.25
CA LEU A 56 -5.37 21.91 -6.66
C LEU A 56 -4.48 22.69 -7.63
N LYS A 57 -3.18 22.84 -7.35
CA LYS A 57 -2.25 23.51 -8.27
C LYS A 57 -2.17 22.84 -9.65
N TYR A 58 -2.24 21.51 -9.71
CA TYR A 58 -2.26 20.79 -10.99
C TYR A 58 -3.55 21.04 -11.76
N TRP A 59 -4.70 20.89 -11.11
CA TRP A 59 -6.01 21.11 -11.72
C TRP A 59 -6.21 22.56 -12.19
N PHE A 60 -5.70 23.55 -11.45
CA PHE A 60 -5.70 24.97 -11.83
C PHE A 60 -4.52 25.39 -12.75
N SER A 61 -3.67 24.45 -13.18
CA SER A 61 -2.60 24.75 -14.14
C SER A 61 -3.11 24.68 -15.58
N LYS A 62 -2.42 25.34 -16.53
CA LYS A 62 -2.70 25.22 -17.98
C LYS A 62 -2.80 23.76 -18.43
N LYS A 63 -1.91 22.90 -17.93
CA LYS A 63 -1.94 21.45 -18.25
C LYS A 63 -3.17 20.74 -17.67
N GLY A 64 -3.58 21.12 -16.46
CA GLY A 64 -4.77 20.57 -15.79
C GLY A 64 -6.06 20.97 -16.50
N ILE A 65 -6.17 22.23 -16.92
CA ILE A 65 -7.33 22.74 -17.67
C ILE A 65 -7.48 22.02 -19.03
N ILE A 66 -6.37 21.79 -19.74
CA ILE A 66 -6.42 21.03 -21.00
C ILE A 66 -6.87 19.59 -20.75
N MET A 67 -6.39 18.96 -19.67
CA MET A 67 -6.78 17.60 -19.33
C MET A 67 -8.25 17.51 -18.89
N SER A 68 -8.74 18.46 -18.07
CA SER A 68 -10.14 18.49 -17.67
C SER A 68 -11.07 18.72 -18.87
N ALA A 69 -10.68 19.58 -19.82
CA ALA A 69 -11.42 19.78 -21.05
C ALA A 69 -11.52 18.49 -21.90
N LYS A 70 -10.43 17.73 -22.02
CA LYS A 70 -10.44 16.42 -22.69
C LYS A 70 -11.36 15.42 -22.00
N ILE A 71 -11.26 15.32 -20.68
CA ILE A 71 -12.12 14.42 -19.87
C ILE A 71 -13.58 14.81 -20.02
N PHE A 72 -13.88 16.11 -19.98
CA PHE A 72 -15.23 16.63 -20.17
C PHE A 72 -15.76 16.28 -21.57
N GLY A 73 -14.95 16.44 -22.62
CA GLY A 73 -15.34 16.05 -23.98
C GLY A 73 -15.68 14.56 -24.11
N VAL A 74 -14.87 13.68 -23.51
CA VAL A 74 -15.15 12.23 -23.49
C VAL A 74 -16.41 11.91 -22.70
N LEU A 75 -16.64 12.57 -21.57
CA LEU A 75 -17.85 12.38 -20.76
C LEU A 75 -19.12 12.80 -21.52
N VAL A 76 -19.08 13.93 -22.23
CA VAL A 76 -20.19 14.39 -23.07
C VAL A 76 -20.46 13.39 -24.19
N LEU A 77 -19.42 12.91 -24.87
CA LEU A 77 -19.56 11.90 -25.92
C LEU A 77 -20.18 10.59 -25.39
N LEU A 78 -19.72 10.11 -24.24
CA LEU A 78 -20.28 8.92 -23.61
C LEU A 78 -21.76 9.14 -23.25
N GLY A 79 -22.11 10.28 -22.67
CA GLY A 79 -23.49 10.58 -22.26
C GLY A 79 -24.46 10.82 -23.41
N VAL A 80 -23.96 11.22 -24.60
CA VAL A 80 -24.78 11.37 -25.81
C VAL A 80 -24.91 10.04 -26.58
N LEU A 81 -23.93 9.15 -26.48
CA LEU A 81 -23.90 7.87 -27.19
C LEU A 81 -24.64 6.74 -26.45
N THR A 82 -24.69 6.77 -25.12
CA THR A 82 -25.57 5.90 -24.32
C THR A 82 -27.02 6.32 -24.40
#